data_AF-A0A800BHI7-F1
#
_entry.id   AF-A0A800BHI7-F1
#
_cell.length_a   1.000
_cell.length_b   1.000
_cell.length_c   1.000
_cell.angle_alpha   90.00
_cell.angle_beta   90.00
_cell.angle_gamma   90.00
#
_symmetry.space_group_name_H-M   'P 1'
#
loop_
_entity.id
_entity.type
_entity.pdbx_description
1 polymer ?
#
loop_
_entity_poly.entity_id
_entity_poly.type
_entity_poly.pdbx_seq_one_letter_code
_entity_poly.pdbx_strand_id
1 'polypeptide(L)'
;MKKLLILLFLPGFVFGQITPYCDSIEINLLSIDTFSNPRTIDFEVIPNYYTNYNFPYCGLFLLDNNGDTLAYQPLLSGNVYGITQGLTETRTLEATSNFSYFFSGVLQIVNDWHSGGPTYLACSFPINFTPTGVNNISQKDKRIYKLLDIFGRETKEINQLLFYIYDDGTVEKRITIE
;
A
#
# COMPACT_ATOMS: atom_id res chain seq x y z
N MET A 1 56.42 33.40 3.64
CA MET A 1 55.80 32.72 2.48
C MET A 1 54.67 31.84 2.99
N LYS A 2 53.41 32.33 2.97
CA LYS A 2 52.24 31.56 3.41
C LYS A 2 51.84 30.59 2.29
N LYS A 3 51.91 29.28 2.53
CA LYS A 3 51.37 28.27 1.62
C LYS A 3 49.87 28.16 1.86
N LEU A 4 49.08 28.64 0.90
CA LEU A 4 47.63 28.49 0.87
C LEU A 4 47.32 27.07 0.37
N LEU A 5 46.83 26.21 1.25
CA LEU A 5 46.39 24.85 0.91
C LEU A 5 44.91 24.93 0.50
N ILE A 6 44.62 24.84 -0.79
CA ILE A 6 43.26 24.78 -1.31
C ILE A 6 42.81 23.31 -1.23
N LEU A 7 41.92 23.03 -0.28
CA LEU A 7 41.24 21.73 -0.18
C LEU A 7 40.12 21.71 -1.22
N LEU A 8 40.34 21.01 -2.34
CA LEU A 8 39.29 20.70 -3.30
C LEU A 8 38.39 19.61 -2.70
N PHE A 9 37.24 20.01 -2.16
CA PHE A 9 36.14 19.09 -1.87
C PHE A 9 35.55 18.64 -3.21
N LEU A 10 35.98 17.47 -3.68
CA LEU A 10 35.24 16.72 -4.69
C LEU A 10 33.98 16.15 -4.01
N PRO A 11 32.76 16.42 -4.52
CA PRO A 11 31.58 15.71 -4.05
C PRO A 11 31.77 14.24 -4.37
N GLY A 12 32.03 13.44 -3.32
CA GLY A 12 32.06 12.00 -3.43
C GLY A 12 30.68 11.54 -3.89
N PHE A 13 30.59 11.10 -5.14
CA PHE A 13 29.47 10.28 -5.58
C PHE A 13 29.54 9.00 -4.75
N VAL A 14 28.64 8.89 -3.76
CA VAL A 14 28.40 7.63 -3.06
C VAL A 14 27.77 6.70 -4.09
N PHE A 15 28.57 5.77 -4.61
CA PHE A 15 28.03 4.63 -5.34
C PHE A 15 27.26 3.78 -4.33
N GLY A 16 25.93 3.90 -4.32
CA GLY A 16 25.08 2.92 -3.66
C GLY A 16 25.41 1.55 -4.23
N GLN A 17 25.89 0.66 -3.37
CA GLN A 17 26.28 -0.69 -3.77
C GLN A 17 25.00 -1.43 -4.18
N ILE A 18 24.80 -1.61 -5.49
CA ILE A 18 23.69 -2.43 -6.00
C ILE A 18 23.92 -3.83 -5.45
N THR A 19 23.05 -4.26 -4.54
CA THR A 19 23.13 -5.62 -4.01
C THR A 19 22.78 -6.61 -5.12
N PRO A 20 23.51 -7.72 -5.25
CA PRO A 20 23.15 -8.76 -6.20
C PRO A 20 21.73 -9.28 -5.88
N TYR A 21 21.05 -9.82 -6.89
CA TYR A 21 19.73 -10.48 -6.79
C TYR A 21 18.47 -9.59 -6.79
N CYS A 22 18.58 -8.28 -6.97
CA CYS A 22 17.38 -7.44 -7.18
C CYS A 22 16.54 -7.91 -8.38
N ASP A 23 17.19 -8.34 -9.45
CA ASP A 23 16.53 -8.89 -10.65
C ASP A 23 15.89 -10.28 -10.42
N SER A 24 16.14 -10.87 -9.26
CA SER A 24 15.60 -12.18 -8.85
C SER A 24 14.59 -12.06 -7.71
N ILE A 25 14.09 -10.85 -7.42
CA ILE A 25 12.99 -10.64 -6.50
C ILE A 25 11.77 -10.21 -7.32
N GLU A 26 10.70 -10.96 -7.17
CA GLU A 26 9.38 -10.58 -7.69
C GLU A 26 8.57 -9.96 -6.56
N ILE A 27 7.87 -8.87 -6.87
CA ILE A 27 7.03 -8.14 -5.92
C ILE A 27 5.64 -7.99 -6.53
N ASN A 28 4.64 -8.51 -5.84
CA ASN A 28 3.25 -8.44 -6.25
C ASN A 28 2.45 -7.62 -5.22
N LEU A 29 1.60 -6.70 -5.69
CA LEU A 29 0.65 -6.02 -4.83
C LEU A 29 -0.47 -7.00 -4.45
N LEU A 30 -0.67 -7.21 -3.15
CA LEU A 30 -1.76 -8.06 -2.65
C LEU A 30 -3.00 -7.26 -2.29
N SER A 31 -2.83 -6.22 -1.47
CA SER A 31 -3.95 -5.54 -0.84
C SER A 31 -3.64 -4.08 -0.53
N ILE A 32 -4.70 -3.26 -0.53
CA ILE A 32 -4.68 -1.83 -0.25
C ILE A 32 -5.85 -1.54 0.70
N ASP A 33 -5.54 -1.20 1.95
CA ASP A 33 -6.54 -0.78 2.94
C ASP A 33 -6.45 0.74 3.16
N THR A 34 -7.45 1.45 2.65
CA THR A 34 -7.61 2.90 2.82
C THR A 34 -8.67 3.27 3.85
N PHE A 35 -9.34 2.29 4.46
CA PHE A 35 -10.46 2.48 5.38
C PHE A 35 -10.05 2.31 6.85
N SER A 36 -9.04 1.48 7.10
CA SER A 36 -8.50 1.26 8.45
C SER A 36 -7.52 2.36 8.89
N ASN A 37 -7.26 2.41 10.20
CA ASN A 37 -6.23 3.25 10.81
C ASN A 37 -5.33 2.38 11.72
N PRO A 38 -4.07 2.13 11.35
CA PRO A 38 -3.34 2.71 10.21
C PRO A 38 -3.85 2.19 8.86
N ARG A 39 -3.63 2.99 7.82
CA ARG A 39 -3.84 2.58 6.42
C ARG A 39 -2.65 1.71 6.00
N THR A 40 -2.92 0.60 5.32
CA THR A 40 -1.87 -0.38 5.00
C THR A 40 -1.85 -0.76 3.53
N ILE A 41 -0.67 -1.16 3.06
CA ILE A 41 -0.44 -1.72 1.74
C ILE A 41 0.33 -3.03 1.93
N ASP A 42 -0.21 -4.12 1.41
CA ASP A 42 0.42 -5.44 1.49
C ASP A 42 1.07 -5.81 0.17
N PHE A 43 2.36 -6.12 0.21
CA PHE A 43 3.11 -6.69 -0.90
C PHE A 43 3.47 -8.15 -0.61
N GLU A 44 3.33 -9.00 -1.60
CA GLU A 44 3.98 -10.30 -1.64
C GLU A 44 5.39 -10.12 -2.20
N VAL A 45 6.38 -10.65 -1.48
CA VAL A 45 7.77 -10.65 -1.88
C VAL A 45 8.19 -12.07 -2.14
N ILE A 46 8.62 -12.35 -3.37
CA ILE A 46 9.01 -13.68 -3.84
C ILE A 46 10.49 -13.63 -4.26
N PRO A 47 11.41 -14.07 -3.37
CA PRO A 47 12.83 -14.18 -3.69
C PRO A 47 13.10 -15.45 -4.53
N ASN A 48 13.20 -15.27 -5.84
CA ASN A 48 13.47 -16.29 -6.86
C ASN A 48 14.98 -16.50 -7.10
N TYR A 49 15.77 -16.56 -6.02
CA TYR A 49 17.19 -16.91 -6.08
C TYR A 49 17.49 -18.04 -5.09
N TYR A 50 18.53 -18.83 -5.38
CA TYR A 50 18.91 -20.02 -4.61
C TYR A 50 20.36 -19.92 -4.12
N THR A 51 20.67 -18.81 -3.44
CA THR A 51 21.97 -18.59 -2.81
C THR A 51 21.81 -18.33 -1.33
N ASN A 52 22.87 -18.52 -0.54
CA ASN A 52 22.85 -18.23 0.91
C ASN A 52 22.80 -16.72 1.23
N TYR A 53 22.56 -15.87 0.25
CA TYR A 53 22.39 -14.44 0.44
C TYR A 53 21.05 -14.13 1.13
N ASN A 54 21.08 -13.18 2.06
CA ASN A 54 19.92 -12.63 2.73
C ASN A 54 19.99 -11.11 2.60
N PHE A 55 18.86 -10.44 2.38
CA PHE A 55 18.75 -8.99 2.54
C PHE A 55 18.62 -8.67 4.03
N PRO A 56 19.71 -8.36 4.75
CA PRO A 56 19.73 -8.41 6.20
C PRO A 56 18.89 -7.29 6.81
N TYR A 57 18.03 -7.66 7.76
CA TYR A 57 17.19 -6.74 8.54
C TYR A 57 16.47 -5.69 7.69
N CYS A 58 16.10 -6.06 6.46
CA CYS A 58 15.61 -5.12 5.48
C CYS A 58 14.14 -4.75 5.69
N GLY A 59 13.82 -3.50 5.39
CA GLY A 59 12.47 -2.97 5.33
C GLY A 59 12.08 -2.57 3.91
N LEU A 60 10.78 -2.46 3.68
CA LEU A 60 10.23 -1.92 2.44
C LEU A 60 9.82 -0.46 2.60
N PHE A 61 10.10 0.34 1.56
CA PHE A 61 9.72 1.74 1.46
C PHE A 61 9.04 1.98 0.12
N LEU A 62 7.85 2.57 0.14
CA LEU A 62 7.14 3.01 -1.04
C LEU A 62 7.32 4.52 -1.19
N LEU A 63 7.93 4.94 -2.30
CA LEU A 63 8.21 6.34 -2.60
C LEU A 63 7.35 6.77 -3.79
N ASP A 64 6.85 8.00 -3.73
CA ASP A 64 6.17 8.60 -4.87
C ASP A 64 7.15 9.03 -5.99
N ASN A 65 6.61 9.62 -7.06
CA ASN A 65 7.42 10.10 -8.19
C ASN A 65 8.34 11.28 -7.84
N ASN A 66 8.12 11.98 -6.73
CA ASN A 66 8.99 13.05 -6.24
C ASN A 66 10.10 12.52 -5.32
N GLY A 67 10.02 11.25 -4.92
CA GLY A 67 10.94 10.62 -3.97
C GLY A 67 10.50 10.74 -2.51
N ASP A 68 9.28 11.22 -2.25
CA ASP A 68 8.73 11.32 -0.89
C ASP A 68 8.23 9.95 -0.43
N THR A 69 8.47 9.62 0.84
CA THR A 69 8.02 8.34 1.42
C THR A 69 6.51 8.35 1.65
N LEU A 70 5.81 7.55 0.87
CA LEU A 70 4.35 7.36 0.97
C LEU A 70 3.97 6.31 2.00
N ALA A 71 4.72 5.21 2.08
CA ALA A 71 4.48 4.14 3.04
C ALA A 71 5.78 3.42 3.37
N TYR A 72 5.89 2.84 4.57
CA TYR A 72 7.08 2.10 4.98
C TYR A 72 6.74 0.94 5.91
N GLN A 73 7.61 -0.06 5.98
CA GLN A 73 7.45 -1.19 6.89
C GLN A 73 7.67 -0.74 8.36
N PRO A 74 6.70 -0.93 9.27
CA PRO A 74 6.87 -0.53 10.67
C PRO A 74 8.01 -1.28 11.36
N LEU A 75 8.79 -0.58 12.20
CA LEU A 75 9.99 -1.14 12.84
C LEU A 75 9.74 -2.40 13.68
N LEU A 76 8.55 -2.54 14.26
CA LEU A 76 8.21 -3.57 15.24
C LEU A 76 7.17 -4.60 14.72
N SER A 77 6.90 -4.61 13.42
CA SER A 77 5.86 -5.48 12.83
C SER A 77 6.40 -6.30 11.65
N GLY A 78 5.86 -7.52 11.52
CA GLY A 78 6.21 -8.45 10.43
C GLY A 78 7.59 -9.10 10.57
N ASN A 79 8.12 -9.59 9.44
CA ASN A 79 9.46 -10.15 9.39
C ASN A 79 10.52 -9.04 9.45
N VAL A 80 11.31 -9.05 10.53
CA VAL A 80 12.39 -8.10 10.80
C VAL A 80 13.79 -8.63 10.46
N TYR A 81 13.92 -9.91 10.10
CA TYR A 81 15.23 -10.56 9.91
C TYR A 81 15.79 -10.38 8.49
N GLY A 82 14.92 -10.17 7.50
CA GLY A 82 15.32 -9.97 6.12
C GLY A 82 14.57 -10.83 5.11
N ILE A 83 14.94 -10.69 3.84
CA ILE A 83 14.41 -11.49 2.73
C ILE A 83 15.45 -12.57 2.39
N THR A 84 15.08 -13.83 2.57
CA THR A 84 15.94 -15.01 2.37
C THR A 84 15.47 -15.82 1.16
N GLN A 85 16.40 -16.50 0.49
CA GLN A 85 16.12 -17.35 -0.68
C GLN A 85 14.89 -18.26 -0.54
N GLY A 86 14.06 -18.30 -1.58
CA GLY A 86 12.96 -19.27 -1.72
C GLY A 86 11.84 -19.16 -0.68
N LEU A 87 11.82 -18.12 0.15
CA LEU A 87 10.78 -17.88 1.15
C LEU A 87 9.88 -16.74 0.68
N THR A 88 8.74 -17.09 0.08
CA THR A 88 7.68 -16.12 -0.21
C THR A 88 7.07 -15.61 1.08
N GLU A 89 6.92 -14.29 1.18
CA GLU A 89 6.36 -13.65 2.37
C GLU A 89 5.52 -12.43 2.03
N THR A 90 4.59 -12.08 2.93
CA THR A 90 3.83 -10.84 2.86
C THR A 90 4.48 -9.77 3.72
N ARG A 91 4.70 -8.59 3.15
CA ARG A 91 5.21 -7.40 3.82
C ARG A 91 4.17 -6.30 3.80
N THR A 92 3.78 -5.88 5.01
CA THR A 92 2.81 -4.81 5.23
C THR A 92 3.53 -3.49 5.45
N LEU A 93 3.18 -2.47 4.67
CA LEU A 93 3.64 -1.09 4.84
C LEU A 93 2.50 -0.26 5.43
N GLU A 94 2.83 0.65 6.33
CA GLU A 94 1.90 1.66 6.85
C GLU A 94 2.07 2.96 6.08
N ALA A 95 0.97 3.53 5.60
CA ALA A 95 0.99 4.78 4.85
C ALA A 95 1.16 5.99 5.77
N THR A 96 2.02 6.93 5.35
CA THR A 96 2.29 8.20 6.07
C THR A 96 1.24 9.27 5.77
N SER A 97 0.51 9.12 4.66
CA SER A 97 -0.54 10.02 4.22
C SER A 97 -1.71 9.27 3.59
N ASN A 98 -2.79 9.98 3.30
CA ASN A 98 -3.84 9.44 2.42
C ASN A 98 -3.22 9.14 1.06
N PHE A 99 -3.47 7.94 0.54
CA PHE A 99 -3.02 7.53 -0.78
C PHE A 99 -4.20 7.15 -1.67
N SER A 100 -4.02 7.33 -2.97
CA SER A 100 -5.01 6.99 -3.99
C SER A 100 -4.77 5.58 -4.52
N TYR A 101 -5.83 4.95 -4.99
CA TYR A 101 -5.76 3.68 -5.73
C TYR A 101 -5.02 3.81 -7.07
N PHE A 102 -4.85 5.03 -7.57
CA PHE A 102 -3.96 5.34 -8.69
C PHE A 102 -2.60 5.75 -8.16
N PHE A 103 -1.59 4.94 -8.42
CA PHE A 103 -0.23 5.23 -7.99
C PHE A 103 0.79 4.81 -9.04
N SER A 104 1.82 5.63 -9.15
CA SER A 104 3.07 5.35 -9.83
C SER A 104 4.18 5.83 -8.92
N GLY A 105 5.19 5.01 -8.71
CA GLY A 105 6.32 5.33 -7.87
C GLY A 105 7.32 4.18 -7.83
N VAL A 106 8.05 4.11 -6.72
CA VAL A 106 9.14 3.16 -6.55
C VAL A 106 9.01 2.45 -5.21
N LEU A 107 9.06 1.12 -5.23
CA LEU A 107 9.22 0.32 -4.02
C LEU A 107 10.69 -0.01 -3.83
N GLN A 108 11.21 0.24 -2.64
CA GLN A 108 12.61 0.04 -2.29
C GLN A 108 12.74 -1.01 -1.20
N ILE A 109 13.74 -1.89 -1.34
CA ILE A 109 14.26 -2.71 -0.26
C ILE A 109 15.43 -1.94 0.34
N VAL A 110 15.36 -1.66 1.64
CA VAL A 110 16.38 -0.94 2.38
C VAL A 110 16.95 -1.86 3.45
N ASN A 111 18.23 -2.20 3.36
CA ASN A 111 18.90 -3.05 4.33
C ASN A 111 19.12 -2.31 5.65
N ASP A 112 19.29 -3.09 6.72
CA ASP A 112 19.55 -2.59 8.08
C ASP A 112 18.46 -1.70 8.70
N TRP A 113 17.27 -1.63 8.08
CA TRP A 113 16.14 -0.86 8.60
C TRP A 113 15.75 -1.28 10.02
N HIS A 114 15.73 -2.59 10.30
CA HIS A 114 15.34 -3.12 11.61
C HIS A 114 16.52 -3.35 12.57
N SER A 115 17.77 -3.21 12.14
CA SER A 115 18.95 -3.46 12.98
C SER A 115 19.37 -2.23 13.81
N GLY A 116 18.82 -1.05 13.51
CA GLY A 116 19.25 0.22 14.10
C GLY A 116 20.61 0.69 13.57
N GLY A 117 21.15 0.02 12.54
CA GLY A 117 22.38 0.38 11.87
C GLY A 117 22.21 1.46 10.79
N PRO A 118 23.29 1.79 10.06
CA PRO A 118 23.20 2.69 8.91
C PRO A 118 22.42 2.01 7.79
N THR A 119 21.22 2.52 7.51
CA THR A 119 20.36 1.99 6.46
C THR A 119 20.87 2.36 5.08
N TYR A 120 20.73 1.44 4.11
CA TYR A 120 21.14 1.69 2.73
C TYR A 120 20.22 1.01 1.74
N LEU A 121 20.03 1.66 0.59
CA LEU A 121 19.24 1.13 -0.53
C LEU A 121 19.88 -0.15 -1.06
N ALA A 122 19.12 -1.24 -1.07
CA ALA A 122 19.52 -2.51 -1.65
C ALA A 122 18.95 -2.67 -3.08
N CYS A 123 17.63 -2.59 -3.19
CA CYS A 123 16.91 -2.76 -4.46
C CYS A 123 15.84 -1.70 -4.65
N SER A 124 15.49 -1.44 -5.91
CA SER A 124 14.52 -0.43 -6.32
C SER A 124 13.69 -0.97 -7.48
N PHE A 125 12.37 -1.00 -7.30
CA PHE A 125 11.41 -1.57 -8.24
C PHE A 125 10.41 -0.49 -8.66
N PRO A 126 10.22 -0.22 -9.95
CA PRO A 126 9.14 0.64 -10.40
C PRO A 126 7.81 -0.08 -10.13
N ILE A 127 6.91 0.57 -9.40
CA ILE A 127 5.59 0.02 -9.08
C ILE A 127 4.53 1.00 -9.59
N ASN A 128 3.53 0.45 -10.27
CA ASN A 128 2.32 1.14 -10.60
C ASN A 128 1.12 0.26 -10.22
N PHE A 129 0.08 0.90 -9.68
CA PHE A 129 -1.20 0.25 -9.52
C PHE A 129 -2.29 1.17 -10.04
N THR A 130 -3.09 0.59 -10.92
CA THR A 130 -4.34 1.16 -11.38
C THR A 130 -5.43 0.24 -10.84
N PRO A 131 -6.51 0.77 -10.24
CA PRO A 131 -7.61 -0.08 -9.81
C PRO A 131 -8.18 -0.76 -11.06
N THR A 132 -7.92 -2.05 -11.22
CA THR A 132 -8.69 -2.90 -12.12
C THR A 132 -10.09 -2.93 -11.54
N GLY A 133 -11.04 -2.33 -12.28
CA GLY A 133 -12.33 -1.91 -11.77
C GLY A 133 -12.99 -2.89 -10.80
N VAL A 134 -13.48 -2.34 -9.69
CA VAL A 134 -14.54 -2.86 -8.82
C VAL A 134 -14.69 -4.38 -8.91
N ASN A 135 -13.98 -5.11 -8.03
CA ASN A 135 -14.55 -6.38 -7.59
C ASN A 135 -15.91 -6.01 -7.01
N ASN A 136 -16.98 -6.33 -7.74
CA ASN A 136 -18.31 -6.46 -7.19
C ASN A 136 -18.19 -7.53 -6.10
N ILE A 137 -17.76 -7.12 -4.90
CA ILE A 137 -18.09 -7.83 -3.67
C ILE A 137 -19.58 -7.99 -3.83
N SER A 138 -20.02 -9.23 -4.06
CA SER A 138 -21.43 -9.58 -4.19
C SER A 138 -22.16 -8.82 -3.11
N GLN A 139 -22.79 -7.70 -3.48
CA GLN A 139 -23.70 -6.99 -2.60
C GLN A 139 -24.81 -8.02 -2.51
N LYS A 140 -24.74 -8.83 -1.45
CA LYS A 140 -25.75 -9.81 -1.07
C LYS A 140 -27.09 -9.17 -1.42
N ASP A 141 -27.82 -9.76 -2.38
CA ASP A 141 -28.99 -9.14 -2.99
C ASP A 141 -29.85 -8.48 -1.90
N LYS A 142 -29.79 -7.15 -1.80
CA LYS A 142 -30.39 -6.44 -0.68
C LYS A 142 -31.90 -6.63 -0.77
N ARG A 143 -32.50 -7.17 0.29
CA ARG A 143 -33.95 -7.39 0.30
C ARG A 143 -34.63 -6.21 0.97
N ILE A 144 -35.70 -5.73 0.35
CA ILE A 144 -36.52 -4.68 0.95
C ILE A 144 -37.14 -5.27 2.23
N TYR A 145 -36.77 -4.70 3.38
CA TYR A 145 -37.31 -5.04 4.69
C TYR A 145 -38.58 -4.25 4.97
N LYS A 146 -38.60 -2.93 4.69
CA LYS A 146 -39.78 -2.06 4.85
C LYS A 146 -39.85 -0.99 3.77
N LEU A 147 -41.07 -0.59 3.43
CA LEU A 147 -41.36 0.55 2.55
C LEU A 147 -42.20 1.56 3.32
N LEU A 148 -41.64 2.74 3.61
CA LEU A 148 -42.25 3.74 4.47
C LEU A 148 -42.53 5.03 3.70
N ASP A 149 -43.63 5.71 4.05
CA ASP A 149 -43.89 7.09 3.63
C ASP A 149 -43.11 8.11 4.48
N ILE A 150 -43.29 9.40 4.18
CA ILE A 150 -42.66 10.51 4.90
C ILE A 150 -43.06 10.62 6.38
N PHE A 151 -44.15 9.96 6.77
CA PHE A 151 -44.65 9.92 8.15
C PHE A 151 -44.24 8.62 8.87
N GLY A 152 -43.44 7.75 8.23
CA GLY A 152 -42.98 6.49 8.79
C GLY A 152 -44.03 5.38 8.79
N ARG A 153 -45.07 5.48 7.95
CA ARG A 153 -46.13 4.47 7.81
C ARG A 153 -45.82 3.54 6.65
N GLU A 154 -46.13 2.24 6.79
CA GLU A 154 -45.98 1.29 5.69
C GLU A 154 -47.02 1.56 4.60
N THR A 155 -46.58 1.73 3.35
CA THR A 155 -47.46 2.05 2.22
C THR A 155 -47.04 1.31 0.95
N LYS A 156 -47.99 1.15 0.01
CA LYS A 156 -47.77 0.65 -1.36
C LYS A 156 -48.12 1.69 -2.42
N GLU A 157 -48.51 2.88 -2.00
CA GLU A 157 -48.90 3.96 -2.90
C GLU A 157 -47.68 4.53 -3.64
N ILE A 158 -47.84 4.69 -4.94
CA ILE A 158 -46.90 5.36 -5.84
C ILE A 158 -47.28 6.85 -5.97
N ASN A 159 -46.43 7.71 -6.52
CA ASN A 159 -46.61 9.18 -6.58
C ASN A 159 -46.38 9.96 -5.27
N GLN A 160 -45.58 9.40 -4.35
CA GLN A 160 -45.09 10.12 -3.17
C GLN A 160 -43.64 9.75 -2.87
N LEU A 161 -43.00 10.49 -1.95
CA LEU A 161 -41.66 10.17 -1.48
C LEU A 161 -41.71 8.92 -0.57
N LEU A 162 -40.94 7.91 -0.94
CA LEU A 162 -40.86 6.62 -0.26
C LEU A 162 -39.45 6.34 0.25
N PHE A 163 -39.35 5.70 1.42
CA PHE A 163 -38.14 5.20 2.03
C PHE A 163 -38.11 3.67 1.99
N TYR A 164 -37.15 3.11 1.26
CA TYR A 164 -36.87 1.69 1.17
C TYR A 164 -35.83 1.34 2.24
N ILE A 165 -36.27 0.65 3.28
CA ILE A 165 -35.40 0.12 4.33
C ILE A 165 -35.00 -1.30 3.92
N TYR A 166 -33.71 -1.58 3.89
CA TYR A 166 -33.17 -2.89 3.55
C TYR A 166 -32.84 -3.71 4.80
N ASP A 167 -32.74 -5.03 4.62
CA ASP A 167 -32.38 -5.97 5.70
C ASP A 167 -30.96 -5.79 6.24
N ASP A 168 -30.08 -5.16 5.46
CA ASP A 168 -28.73 -4.75 5.87
C ASP A 168 -28.69 -3.42 6.63
N GLY A 169 -29.85 -2.79 6.89
CA GLY A 169 -29.97 -1.52 7.60
C GLY A 169 -29.76 -0.28 6.73
N THR A 170 -29.49 -0.43 5.42
CA THR A 170 -29.41 0.71 4.50
C THR A 170 -30.79 1.28 4.17
N VAL A 171 -30.83 2.56 3.78
CA VAL A 171 -32.06 3.27 3.44
C VAL A 171 -31.90 4.00 2.12
N GLU A 172 -32.81 3.74 1.17
CA GLU A 172 -32.91 4.50 -0.09
C GLU A 172 -34.19 5.34 -0.11
N LYS A 173 -34.08 6.59 -0.61
CA LYS A 173 -35.25 7.44 -0.88
C LYS A 173 -35.58 7.44 -2.37
N ARG A 174 -36.84 7.22 -2.74
CA ARG A 174 -37.31 7.26 -4.14
C ARG A 174 -38.60 8.06 -4.24
N ILE A 175 -38.74 8.83 -5.32
CA ILE A 175 -39.99 9.48 -5.72
C ILE A 175 -40.22 9.14 -7.18
N THR A 176 -41.35 8.51 -7.47
CA THR A 176 -41.83 8.33 -8.84
C THR A 176 -42.94 9.34 -9.03
N ILE A 177 -42.87 10.16 -10.06
CA ILE A 177 -43.92 11.11 -10.44
C ILE A 177 -44.39 10.66 -11.82
N GLU A 178 -45.64 10.22 -11.92
CA GLU A 178 -46.32 9.98 -13.21
C GLU A 178 -46.90 11.27 -13.81
#